data_AF-A0A847QND9-F1
#
_entry.id   AF-A0A847QND9-F1
#
_cell.length_a   1.000
_cell.length_b   1.000
_cell.length_c   1.000
_cell.angle_alpha   90.00
_cell.angle_beta   90.00
_cell.angle_gamma   90.00
#
_symmetry.space_group_name_H-M   'P 1'
#
loop_
_entity.id
_entity.type
_entity.pdbx_description
1 polymer ?
#
loop_
_entity_poly.entity_id
_entity_poly.type
_entity_poly.pdbx_seq_one_letter_code
_entity_poly.pdbx_strand_id
1 'polypeptide(L)'
;MFLVLALIAAVALTGCGSGSSEAGTQTQGSSDEKIVIQLNSSQSRGTLAWIGAHRMQEIIDEELGPDRVEIQFFSDGQLGTDSAILEGMLLGTHDALIVGTPITAVDSKFSLFDLPFLFTSREEVEAVTKGEIAKD
;
A
#
# COMPACT_ATOMS: atom_id res chain seq x y z
N MET A 1 29.23 20.43 -43.07
CA MET A 1 29.61 20.50 -41.64
C MET A 1 29.75 21.93 -41.11
N PHE A 2 29.10 22.93 -41.73
CA PHE A 2 29.00 24.31 -41.22
C PHE A 2 27.60 24.62 -40.66
N LEU A 3 26.62 23.72 -40.83
CA LEU A 3 25.22 23.91 -40.41
C LEU A 3 24.91 23.36 -39.00
N VAL A 4 25.84 22.62 -38.39
CA VAL A 4 25.67 22.02 -37.05
C VAL A 4 26.22 22.93 -35.94
N LEU A 5 27.13 23.87 -36.27
CA LEU A 5 27.71 24.79 -35.30
C LEU A 5 26.82 26.01 -35.00
N ALA A 6 25.79 26.28 -35.83
CA ALA A 6 24.91 27.43 -35.68
C ALA A 6 23.68 27.16 -34.79
N LEU A 7 23.39 25.90 -34.43
CA LEU A 7 22.20 25.53 -33.66
C LEU A 7 22.45 25.48 -32.13
N ILE A 8 23.72 25.42 -31.71
CA ILE A 8 24.10 25.30 -30.28
C ILE A 8 24.17 26.67 -29.57
N ALA A 9 24.23 27.77 -30.35
CA ALA A 9 24.32 29.14 -29.80
C ALA A 9 22.98 29.74 -29.33
N ALA A 10 21.85 29.04 -29.51
CA ALA A 10 20.52 29.58 -29.23
C ALA A 10 19.94 29.20 -27.85
N VAL A 11 20.63 28.39 -27.04
CA VAL A 11 20.10 27.89 -25.73
C VAL A 11 20.72 28.61 -24.52
N ALA A 12 21.65 29.54 -24.73
CA ALA A 12 22.37 30.20 -23.63
C ALA A 12 21.79 31.56 -23.18
N LEU A 13 20.67 32.02 -23.74
CA LEU A 13 20.14 33.37 -23.47
C LEU A 13 18.63 33.38 -23.13
N THR A 14 18.24 32.69 -22.07
CA THR A 14 16.99 33.00 -21.34
C THR A 14 17.08 32.46 -19.91
N GLY A 15 17.17 33.36 -18.91
CA GLY A 15 16.89 32.97 -17.53
C GLY A 15 17.69 33.60 -16.40
N CYS A 16 18.11 34.86 -16.50
CA CYS A 16 18.47 35.64 -15.31
C CYS A 16 17.95 37.07 -15.45
N GLY A 17 16.65 37.24 -15.16
CA GLY A 17 16.02 38.53 -14.95
C GLY A 17 15.98 38.83 -13.45
N SER A 18 16.75 39.82 -13.02
CA SER A 18 16.74 40.37 -11.67
C SER A 18 15.42 41.10 -11.40
N GLY A 19 14.59 40.52 -10.53
CA GLY A 19 13.47 41.18 -9.89
C GLY A 19 13.53 40.90 -8.40
N SER A 20 13.80 41.94 -7.61
CA SER A 20 13.77 41.91 -6.16
C SER A 20 12.40 41.42 -5.67
N SER A 21 12.37 40.31 -4.97
CA SER A 21 11.25 39.92 -4.11
C SER A 21 11.81 39.10 -2.96
N GLU A 22 11.39 39.52 -1.78
CA GLU A 22 11.90 39.14 -0.48
C GLU A 22 11.94 37.62 -0.30
N ALA A 23 12.95 37.16 0.46
CA ALA A 23 12.99 35.83 1.02
C ALA A 23 11.83 35.67 2.01
N GLY A 24 10.65 35.42 1.48
CA GLY A 24 9.53 34.87 2.20
C GLY A 24 9.84 33.40 2.44
N THR A 25 10.21 33.08 3.67
CA THR A 25 10.03 31.74 4.24
C THR A 25 8.59 31.33 3.99
N GLN A 26 8.35 30.58 2.93
CA GLN A 26 7.11 29.83 2.77
C GLN A 26 7.19 28.67 3.76
N THR A 27 6.71 28.94 4.97
CA THR A 27 6.12 27.90 5.80
C THR A 27 4.92 27.38 5.00
N GLN A 28 5.17 26.34 4.20
CA GLN A 28 4.16 25.63 3.47
C GLN A 28 3.26 24.99 4.53
N GLY A 29 2.07 25.56 4.70
CA GLY A 29 1.04 24.99 5.56
C GLY A 29 0.81 23.55 5.15
N SER A 30 0.75 22.66 6.13
CA SER A 30 0.38 21.26 5.98
C SER A 30 -0.97 21.18 5.29
N SER A 31 -0.99 21.01 3.96
CA SER A 31 -2.12 20.41 3.29
C SER A 31 -2.21 18.99 3.84
N ASP A 32 -3.36 18.60 4.40
CA ASP A 32 -3.67 17.19 4.70
C ASP A 32 -3.50 16.41 3.38
N GLU A 33 -2.32 15.85 3.14
CA GLU A 33 -2.05 15.00 1.99
C GLU A 33 -2.78 13.67 2.22
N LYS A 34 -3.59 13.26 1.25
CA LYS A 34 -4.33 11.99 1.31
C LYS A 34 -3.34 10.84 1.43
N ILE A 35 -3.48 10.02 2.46
CA ILE A 35 -2.65 8.83 2.64
C ILE A 35 -3.15 7.76 1.66
N VAL A 36 -2.28 7.27 0.78
CA VAL A 36 -2.60 6.14 -0.09
C VAL A 36 -1.94 4.89 0.46
N ILE A 37 -2.72 3.85 0.68
CA ILE A 37 -2.25 2.54 1.14
C ILE A 37 -2.38 1.55 -0.01
N GLN A 38 -1.24 1.04 -0.48
CA GLN A 38 -1.20 -0.04 -1.45
C GLN A 38 -1.56 -1.38 -0.79
N LEU A 39 -2.77 -1.91 -1.07
CA LEU A 39 -3.23 -3.19 -0.56
C LEU A 39 -3.17 -4.27 -1.64
N ASN A 40 -2.40 -5.33 -1.42
CA ASN A 40 -2.17 -6.39 -2.40
C ASN A 40 -2.92 -7.69 -2.03
N SER A 41 -3.26 -8.51 -3.02
CA SER A 41 -3.63 -9.92 -2.82
C SER A 41 -3.52 -10.75 -4.09
N SER A 42 -3.11 -12.02 -3.96
CA SER A 42 -3.24 -13.03 -5.02
C SER A 42 -4.68 -13.45 -5.33
N GLN A 43 -5.62 -13.16 -4.42
CA GLN A 43 -7.02 -13.58 -4.56
C GLN A 43 -7.76 -12.77 -5.64
N SER A 44 -8.64 -13.45 -6.36
CA SER A 44 -9.40 -12.84 -7.46
C SER A 44 -10.50 -11.89 -7.03
N ARG A 45 -10.94 -11.05 -7.96
CA ARG A 45 -12.13 -10.20 -7.79
C ARG A 45 -13.36 -11.02 -7.40
N GLY A 46 -14.23 -10.45 -6.57
CA GLY A 46 -15.46 -11.10 -6.09
C GLY A 46 -15.25 -12.12 -4.96
N THR A 47 -14.00 -12.41 -4.58
CA THR A 47 -13.69 -13.18 -3.37
C THR A 47 -13.88 -12.34 -2.10
N LEU A 48 -13.75 -12.99 -0.94
CA LEU A 48 -13.79 -12.30 0.35
C LEU A 48 -12.73 -11.20 0.48
N ALA A 49 -11.53 -11.39 -0.09
CA ALA A 49 -10.49 -10.36 -0.09
C ALA A 49 -10.94 -9.09 -0.83
N TRP A 50 -11.55 -9.26 -2.01
CA TRP A 50 -12.09 -8.14 -2.79
C TRP A 50 -13.19 -7.41 -2.02
N ILE A 51 -14.17 -8.14 -1.50
CA ILE A 51 -15.30 -7.55 -0.76
C ILE A 51 -14.79 -6.84 0.51
N GLY A 52 -13.87 -7.47 1.24
CA GLY A 52 -13.27 -6.92 2.46
C GLY A 52 -12.49 -5.64 2.21
N ALA A 53 -11.70 -5.58 1.13
CA ALA A 53 -10.95 -4.37 0.77
C ALA A 53 -11.88 -3.18 0.45
N HIS A 54 -12.99 -3.43 -0.25
CA HIS A 54 -13.96 -2.36 -0.54
C HIS A 54 -14.71 -1.93 0.72
N ARG A 55 -15.12 -2.89 1.57
CA ARG A 55 -15.74 -2.54 2.85
C ARG A 55 -14.78 -1.79 3.78
N MET A 56 -13.49 -2.10 3.72
CA MET A 56 -12.46 -1.35 4.45
C MET A 56 -12.40 0.12 4.01
N GLN A 57 -12.42 0.40 2.70
CA GLN A 57 -12.50 1.78 2.19
C GLN A 57 -13.78 2.48 2.70
N GLU A 58 -14.94 1.83 2.62
CA GLU A 58 -16.20 2.41 3.08
C GLU A 58 -16.15 2.80 4.57
N ILE A 59 -15.62 1.92 5.43
CA ILE A 59 -15.48 2.19 6.87
C ILE A 59 -14.50 3.35 7.12
N ILE A 60 -13.40 3.39 6.38
CA ILE A 60 -12.42 4.48 6.46
C ILE A 60 -13.07 5.82 6.09
N ASP A 61 -13.86 5.85 5.02
CA ASP A 61 -14.58 7.06 4.59
C ASP A 61 -15.63 7.49 5.62
N GLU A 62 -16.34 6.53 6.21
CA GLU A 62 -17.33 6.75 7.28
C GLU A 62 -16.69 7.38 8.54
N GLU A 63 -15.52 6.88 8.95
CA GLU A 63 -14.88 7.26 10.22
C GLU A 63 -13.94 8.47 10.10
N LEU A 64 -13.21 8.59 8.98
CA LEU A 64 -12.15 9.58 8.79
C LEU A 64 -12.51 10.65 7.74
N GLY A 65 -13.49 10.38 6.88
CA GLY A 65 -13.83 11.19 5.72
C GLY A 65 -13.10 10.75 4.44
N PRO A 66 -13.72 10.98 3.26
CA PRO A 66 -13.29 10.39 1.98
C PRO A 66 -11.94 10.89 1.45
N ASP A 67 -11.46 12.03 1.96
CA ASP A 67 -10.25 12.69 1.47
C ASP A 67 -9.02 12.40 2.35
N ARG A 68 -9.14 11.57 3.38
CA ARG A 68 -8.03 11.28 4.32
C ARG A 68 -7.19 10.08 3.89
N VAL A 69 -7.83 8.97 3.51
CA VAL A 69 -7.15 7.70 3.22
C VAL A 69 -7.76 7.03 1.99
N GLU A 70 -6.90 6.55 1.09
CA GLU A 70 -7.27 5.72 -0.06
C GLU A 70 -6.66 4.32 0.06
N ILE A 71 -7.49 3.29 -0.04
CA ILE A 71 -7.06 1.90 -0.22
C ILE A 71 -6.96 1.62 -1.72
N GLN A 72 -5.74 1.58 -2.23
CA GLN A 72 -5.49 1.17 -3.61
C GLN A 72 -5.33 -0.36 -3.66
N PHE A 73 -6.41 -1.06 -4.02
CA PHE A 73 -6.43 -2.53 -4.01
C PHE A 73 -5.96 -3.15 -5.33
N PHE A 74 -4.91 -3.98 -5.26
CA PHE A 74 -4.35 -4.77 -6.35
C PHE A 74 -4.68 -6.27 -6.15
N SER A 75 -5.69 -6.76 -6.85
CA SER A 75 -6.12 -8.16 -6.82
C SER A 75 -5.40 -9.03 -7.86
N ASP A 76 -5.69 -10.33 -7.87
CA ASP A 76 -5.23 -11.28 -8.90
C ASP A 76 -3.70 -11.33 -9.07
N GLY A 77 -2.95 -10.99 -8.02
CA GLY A 77 -1.49 -11.02 -8.04
C GLY A 77 -0.87 -10.03 -9.05
N GLN A 78 -1.55 -8.92 -9.35
CA GLN A 78 -1.10 -7.93 -10.35
C GLN A 78 0.32 -7.40 -10.10
N LEU A 79 0.72 -7.28 -8.84
CA LEU A 79 2.03 -6.76 -8.44
C LEU A 79 3.02 -7.87 -8.05
N GLY A 80 2.61 -9.13 -8.11
CA GLY A 80 3.43 -10.29 -7.79
C GLY A 80 2.71 -11.33 -6.95
N THR A 81 3.46 -12.38 -6.58
CA THR A 81 2.99 -13.42 -5.65
C THR A 81 2.96 -12.88 -4.23
N ASP A 82 2.09 -13.42 -3.37
CA ASP A 82 1.99 -13.03 -1.96
C ASP A 82 3.35 -13.13 -1.23
N SER A 83 4.16 -14.15 -1.53
CA SER A 83 5.51 -14.29 -0.95
C SER A 83 6.43 -13.12 -1.34
N ALA A 84 6.41 -12.73 -2.62
CA ALA A 84 7.23 -11.62 -3.10
C ALA A 84 6.77 -10.27 -2.53
N ILE A 85 5.45 -10.06 -2.42
CA ILE A 85 4.91 -8.86 -1.78
C ILE A 85 5.30 -8.83 -0.29
N LEU A 86 5.21 -9.96 0.41
CA LEU A 86 5.57 -10.06 1.83
C LEU A 86 7.05 -9.74 2.07
N GLU A 87 7.95 -10.22 1.20
CA GLU A 87 9.37 -9.83 1.22
C GLU A 87 9.54 -8.33 0.97
N GLY A 88 8.81 -7.76 0.01
CA GLY A 88 8.85 -6.32 -0.25
C GLY A 88 8.29 -5.48 0.90
N MET A 89 7.32 -5.99 1.67
CA MET A 89 6.87 -5.34 2.91
C MET A 89 7.99 -5.26 3.95
N LEU A 90 8.78 -6.34 4.12
CA LEU A 90 9.95 -6.33 5.00
C LEU A 90 11.03 -5.34 4.54
N LEU A 91 11.13 -5.10 3.23
CA LEU A 91 12.05 -4.13 2.64
C LEU A 91 11.47 -2.70 2.60
N GLY A 92 10.20 -2.51 2.97
CA GLY A 92 9.52 -1.22 2.92
C GLY A 92 9.12 -0.74 1.52
N THR A 93 9.01 -1.64 0.54
CA THR A 93 8.60 -1.32 -0.84
C THR A 93 7.12 -1.59 -1.11
N HIS A 94 6.42 -2.25 -0.19
CA HIS A 94 4.98 -2.51 -0.25
C HIS A 94 4.33 -2.21 1.10
N ASP A 95 3.14 -1.62 1.10
CA ASP A 95 2.47 -1.18 2.35
C ASP A 95 1.71 -2.31 3.04
N ALA A 96 0.86 -3.03 2.30
CA ALA A 96 -0.04 -4.02 2.88
C ALA A 96 -0.33 -5.21 1.93
N LEU A 97 -0.64 -6.36 2.53
CA LEU A 97 -0.99 -7.60 1.84
C LEU A 97 -2.08 -8.34 2.61
N ILE A 98 -3.14 -8.78 1.90
CA ILE A 98 -4.04 -9.83 2.40
C ILE A 98 -3.37 -11.17 2.12
N VAL A 99 -2.71 -11.70 3.15
CA VAL A 99 -1.84 -12.88 3.06
C VAL A 99 -2.54 -14.15 3.54
N GLY A 100 -2.23 -15.29 2.92
CA GLY A 100 -2.58 -16.63 3.40
C GLY A 100 -1.39 -17.35 4.04
N THR A 101 -1.22 -18.63 3.70
CA THR A 101 -0.11 -19.49 4.16
C THR A 101 1.32 -18.92 4.02
N PRO A 102 1.67 -18.07 3.02
CA PRO A 102 3.03 -17.50 2.94
C PRO A 102 3.51 -16.76 4.20
N ILE A 103 2.61 -16.31 5.07
CA ILE A 103 2.97 -15.66 6.36
C ILE A 103 3.79 -16.57 7.28
N THR A 104 3.72 -17.89 7.09
CA THR A 104 4.50 -18.88 7.84
C THR A 104 6.02 -18.74 7.64
N ALA A 105 6.45 -18.10 6.55
CA ALA A 105 7.86 -17.76 6.33
C ALA A 105 8.35 -16.63 7.25
N VAL A 106 7.44 -15.78 7.73
CA VAL A 106 7.74 -14.69 8.69
C VAL A 106 7.62 -15.21 10.12
N ASP A 107 6.54 -15.92 10.44
CA ASP A 107 6.40 -16.62 11.72
C ASP A 107 5.77 -18.01 11.54
N SER A 108 6.58 -19.02 11.82
CA SER A 108 6.19 -20.43 11.74
C SER A 108 4.98 -20.80 12.62
N LYS A 109 4.64 -20.03 13.67
CA LYS A 109 3.45 -20.29 14.50
C LYS A 109 2.16 -20.28 13.69
N PHE A 110 2.08 -19.49 12.62
CA PHE A 110 0.90 -19.43 11.77
C PHE A 110 0.62 -20.75 11.01
N SER A 111 1.59 -21.65 10.91
CA SER A 111 1.40 -22.98 10.28
C SER A 111 0.40 -23.85 11.04
N LEU A 112 0.12 -23.52 12.31
CA LEU A 112 -0.94 -24.13 13.09
C LEU A 112 -2.26 -24.09 12.32
N PHE A 113 -2.59 -22.96 11.69
CA PHE A 113 -3.86 -22.77 10.98
C PHE A 113 -3.98 -23.58 9.67
N ASP A 114 -2.88 -24.19 9.20
CA ASP A 114 -2.87 -25.07 8.02
C ASP A 114 -3.09 -26.55 8.39
N LEU A 115 -3.22 -26.89 9.69
CA LEU A 115 -3.44 -28.26 10.11
C LEU A 115 -4.83 -28.78 9.67
N PRO A 116 -4.89 -29.97 9.05
CA PRO A 116 -6.16 -30.53 8.59
C PRO A 116 -7.05 -30.86 9.79
N PHE A 117 -8.34 -30.47 9.69
CA PHE A 117 -9.35 -30.72 10.71
C PHE A 117 -9.07 -30.07 12.07
N LEU A 118 -8.27 -28.99 12.12
CA LEU A 118 -7.98 -28.27 13.36
C LEU A 118 -9.24 -27.73 14.06
N PHE A 119 -10.19 -27.24 13.28
CA PHE A 119 -11.45 -26.69 13.78
C PHE A 119 -12.64 -27.50 13.28
N THR A 120 -13.62 -27.65 14.16
CA THR A 120 -14.84 -28.41 13.90
C THR A 120 -16.05 -27.53 13.62
N SER A 121 -15.98 -26.24 13.97
CA SER A 121 -17.04 -25.27 13.69
C SER A 121 -16.48 -23.86 13.50
N ARG A 122 -17.32 -22.96 12.97
CA ARG A 122 -16.95 -21.55 12.81
C ARG A 122 -16.86 -20.83 14.15
N GLU A 123 -17.71 -21.18 15.11
CA GLU A 123 -17.69 -20.65 16.47
C GLU A 123 -16.37 -20.94 17.17
N GLU A 124 -15.77 -22.11 16.91
CA GLU A 124 -14.46 -22.48 17.42
C GLU A 124 -13.35 -21.58 16.83
N VAL A 125 -13.38 -21.34 15.51
CA VAL A 125 -12.46 -20.39 14.85
C VAL A 125 -12.59 -19.00 15.46
N GLU A 126 -13.82 -18.53 15.70
CA GLU A 126 -14.05 -17.22 16.31
C GLU A 126 -13.59 -17.14 17.76
N ALA A 127 -13.80 -18.20 18.54
CA ALA A 127 -13.35 -18.27 19.93
C ALA A 127 -11.82 -18.24 20.03
N VAL A 128 -11.12 -18.92 19.12
CA VAL A 128 -9.65 -18.95 19.07
C VAL A 128 -9.09 -17.62 18.58
N THR A 129 -9.61 -17.08 17.47
CA THR A 129 -9.12 -15.82 16.89
C THR A 129 -9.41 -14.58 17.74
N LYS A 130 -10.40 -14.63 18.64
CA LYS A 130 -10.72 -13.55 19.60
C LYS A 130 -10.24 -13.84 21.02
N GLY A 131 -9.66 -15.02 21.26
CA GLY A 131 -9.24 -15.49 22.58
C GLY A 131 -7.82 -15.07 22.94
N GLU A 132 -7.35 -15.50 24.12
CA GLU A 132 -6.00 -15.17 24.61
C GLU A 132 -4.89 -15.68 23.68
N ILE A 133 -5.09 -16.83 23.01
CA ILE A 133 -4.11 -17.41 22.11
C ILE A 133 -3.81 -16.53 20.87
N ALA A 134 -4.73 -15.64 20.50
CA ALA A 134 -4.52 -14.71 19.39
C ALA A 134 -3.70 -13.46 19.79
N LYS A 135 -3.44 -13.26 21.10
CA LYS A 135 -2.69 -12.11 21.61
C LYS A 135 -1.18 -12.40 21.77
N ASP A 136 -0.79 -13.67 21.74
CA ASP A 136 0.58 -14.19 21.90
C ASP A 136 1.28 -14.47 20.54
#